data_AF-A0A382DAG6-F1
#
_entry.id   AF-A0A382DAG6-F1
#
_cell.length_a   1.000
_cell.length_b   1.000
_cell.length_c   1.000
_cell.angle_alpha   90.00
_cell.angle_beta   90.00
_cell.angle_gamma   90.00
#
_symmetry.space_group_name_H-M   'P 1'
#
loop_
_entity.id
_entity.type
_entity.pdbx_description
1 polymer ?
#
loop_
_entity_poly.entity_id
_entity_poly.type
_entity_poly.pdbx_seq_one_letter_code
_entity_poly.pdbx_strand_id
1 'polypeptide(L)'
;IAKEMKNCELEGAQFKYAKFKPKNLPGRAENPKFEKYQCLGQKIVVTDKYKYRAIETAVHSIYITFGFYTDEFRYDPKRLGRLWGNDHLFRLLNGQLRSENGKVVKVPAGLFKLLKNDWEKFTIQSAPYYLYQ
;
A
#
# COMPACT_ATOMS: atom_id res chain seq x y z
N ILE A 1 -4.41 -6.00 12.13
CA ILE A 1 -4.15 -4.98 11.08
C ILE A 1 -4.77 -3.63 11.44
N ALA A 2 -6.11 -3.49 11.54
CA ALA A 2 -6.75 -2.19 11.81
C ALA A 2 -6.27 -1.47 13.09
N LYS A 3 -5.94 -2.23 14.16
CA LYS A 3 -5.34 -1.67 15.39
C LYS A 3 -3.98 -1.02 15.09
N GLU A 4 -3.07 -1.76 14.46
CA GLU A 4 -1.74 -1.23 14.11
C GLU A 4 -1.80 -0.06 13.12
N MET A 5 -2.73 -0.09 12.16
CA MET A 5 -2.90 1.05 11.24
C MET A 5 -3.28 2.34 11.96
N LYS A 6 -3.99 2.28 13.10
CA LYS A 6 -4.26 3.47 13.91
C LYS A 6 -2.99 4.05 14.55
N ASN A 7 -2.02 3.19 14.88
CA ASN A 7 -0.75 3.60 15.48
C ASN A 7 0.19 4.27 14.46
N CYS A 8 -0.12 4.19 13.16
CA CYS A 8 0.65 4.89 12.11
C CYS A 8 0.28 6.38 11.99
N GLU A 9 -0.73 6.87 12.73
CA GLU A 9 -1.13 8.28 12.80
C GLU A 9 -1.33 8.95 11.41
N LEU A 10 -1.85 8.19 10.45
CA LEU A 10 -2.07 8.66 9.07
C LEU A 10 -3.25 9.66 9.02
N GLU A 11 -2.95 10.91 8.70
CA GLU A 11 -3.95 11.97 8.58
C GLU A 11 -4.98 11.70 7.47
N GLY A 12 -6.19 12.23 7.66
CA GLY A 12 -7.27 12.12 6.67
C GLY A 12 -7.85 10.70 6.52
N ALA A 13 -7.52 9.77 7.41
CA ALA A 13 -8.06 8.41 7.42
C ALA A 13 -8.45 7.92 8.81
N GLN A 14 -9.47 7.06 8.87
CA GLN A 14 -9.82 6.24 10.02
C GLN A 14 -9.81 4.77 9.64
N PHE A 15 -9.25 3.94 10.53
CA PHE A 15 -9.18 2.49 10.34
C PHE A 15 -10.14 1.77 11.26
N LYS A 16 -11.05 0.98 10.70
CA LYS A 16 -12.04 0.19 11.44
C LYS A 16 -11.84 -1.29 11.14
N TYR A 17 -12.11 -2.16 12.10
CA TYR A 17 -12.20 -3.59 11.81
C TYR A 17 -13.34 -3.85 10.82
N ALA A 18 -13.13 -4.81 9.92
CA ALA A 18 -14.15 -5.23 8.97
C ALA A 18 -14.29 -6.75 8.94
N LYS A 19 -15.54 -7.20 8.87
CA LYS A 19 -15.92 -8.57 8.58
C LYS A 19 -16.87 -8.53 7.39
N PHE A 20 -16.55 -9.25 6.32
CA PHE A 20 -17.33 -9.23 5.08
C PHE A 20 -17.28 -10.58 4.37
N LYS A 21 -18.24 -10.81 3.49
CA LYS A 21 -18.35 -12.03 2.68
C LYS A 21 -18.48 -11.60 1.22
N PRO A 22 -17.43 -11.73 0.38
CA PRO A 22 -17.50 -11.35 -1.02
C PRO A 22 -18.60 -12.14 -1.76
N LYS A 23 -19.32 -11.44 -2.64
CA LYS A 23 -20.39 -11.99 -3.48
C LYS A 23 -20.22 -11.45 -4.89
N ASN A 24 -20.46 -12.28 -5.89
CA ASN A 24 -20.60 -11.81 -7.25
C ASN A 24 -21.84 -10.90 -7.36
N LEU A 25 -21.64 -9.67 -7.87
CA LEU A 25 -22.67 -8.65 -8.01
C LEU A 25 -22.60 -8.05 -9.42
N PRO A 26 -23.74 -7.73 -10.07
CA PRO A 26 -23.73 -7.09 -11.38
C PRO A 26 -22.91 -5.78 -11.37
N GLY A 27 -22.07 -5.60 -12.39
CA GLY A 27 -21.18 -4.43 -12.52
C GLY A 27 -20.01 -4.40 -11.54
N ARG A 28 -19.73 -5.50 -10.83
CA ARG A 28 -18.52 -5.70 -10.01
C ARG A 28 -17.67 -6.83 -10.60
N ALA A 29 -16.60 -7.21 -9.90
CA ALA A 29 -15.73 -8.29 -10.34
C ALA A 29 -16.51 -9.61 -10.48
N GLU A 30 -16.48 -10.19 -11.68
CA GLU A 30 -16.91 -11.56 -11.92
C GLU A 30 -15.96 -12.51 -11.17
N ASN A 31 -16.51 -13.40 -10.34
CA ASN A 31 -15.74 -14.31 -9.46
C ASN A 31 -14.80 -13.58 -8.48
N PRO A 32 -15.33 -12.81 -7.52
CA PRO A 32 -14.50 -12.06 -6.58
C PRO A 32 -13.62 -13.00 -5.75
N LYS A 33 -12.39 -12.55 -5.44
CA LYS A 33 -11.46 -13.31 -4.61
C LYS A 33 -12.11 -13.68 -3.28
N PHE A 34 -12.00 -14.95 -2.88
CA PHE A 34 -12.63 -15.49 -1.68
C PHE A 34 -14.17 -15.37 -1.67
N GLU A 35 -14.81 -15.49 -2.83
CA GLU A 35 -16.27 -15.55 -2.94
C GLU A 35 -16.86 -16.58 -1.97
N LYS A 36 -17.92 -16.17 -1.26
CA LYS A 36 -18.63 -16.98 -0.23
C LYS A 36 -17.78 -17.36 0.99
N TYR A 37 -16.54 -16.91 1.12
CA TYR A 37 -15.77 -17.06 2.36
C TYR A 37 -15.94 -15.85 3.27
N GLN A 38 -15.94 -16.11 4.59
CA GLN A 38 -15.91 -15.02 5.56
C GLN A 38 -14.50 -14.45 5.63
N CYS A 39 -14.34 -13.18 5.24
CA CYS A 39 -13.10 -12.44 5.31
C CYS A 39 -13.08 -11.50 6.52
N LEU A 40 -11.94 -11.42 7.18
CA LEU A 40 -11.65 -10.47 8.24
C LEU A 40 -10.57 -9.52 7.75
N GLY A 41 -10.69 -8.24 8.05
CA GLY A 41 -9.74 -7.24 7.58
C GLY A 41 -10.02 -5.87 8.17
N GLN A 42 -9.84 -4.86 7.34
CA GLN A 42 -10.04 -3.47 7.72
C GLN A 42 -10.88 -2.70 6.73
N LYS A 43 -11.62 -1.72 7.26
CA LYS A 43 -12.29 -0.68 6.50
C LYS A 43 -11.52 0.62 6.71
N ILE A 44 -11.06 1.19 5.61
CA ILE A 44 -10.43 2.51 5.58
C ILE A 44 -11.54 3.52 5.26
N VAL A 45 -11.70 4.53 6.12
CA VAL A 45 -12.64 5.63 5.91
C VAL A 45 -11.81 6.89 5.70
N VAL A 46 -11.84 7.44 4.48
CA VAL A 46 -11.20 8.72 4.19
C VAL A 46 -12.04 9.83 4.80
N THR A 47 -11.47 10.56 5.76
CA THR A 47 -12.12 11.68 6.45
C THR A 47 -11.76 13.02 5.84
N ASP A 48 -10.57 13.13 5.24
CA ASP A 48 -10.11 14.32 4.52
C ASP A 48 -9.27 13.89 3.30
N LYS A 49 -9.78 14.16 2.09
CA LYS A 49 -9.14 13.76 0.84
C LYS A 49 -7.84 14.54 0.54
N TYR A 50 -7.67 15.74 1.10
CA TYR A 50 -6.49 16.57 0.86
C TYR A 50 -5.30 16.15 1.75
N LYS A 51 -5.62 15.57 2.91
CA LYS A 51 -4.63 15.01 3.84
C LYS A 51 -4.33 13.54 3.59
N TYR A 52 -5.30 12.78 3.05
CA TYR A 52 -5.14 11.34 2.85
C TYR A 52 -3.97 10.99 1.93
N ARG A 53 -3.04 10.18 2.44
CA ARG A 53 -1.89 9.63 1.69
C ARG A 53 -2.15 8.17 1.34
N ALA A 54 -2.73 7.94 0.16
CA ALA A 54 -3.17 6.61 -0.28
C ALA A 54 -2.02 5.60 -0.39
N ILE A 55 -0.87 6.02 -0.95
CA ILE A 55 0.29 5.14 -1.13
C ILE A 55 0.90 4.76 0.21
N GLU A 56 1.09 5.71 1.11
CA GLU A 56 1.60 5.45 2.46
C GLU A 56 0.68 4.49 3.22
N THR A 57 -0.63 4.73 3.15
CA THR A 57 -1.65 3.85 3.76
C THR A 57 -1.56 2.42 3.23
N ALA A 58 -1.42 2.25 1.91
CA ALA A 58 -1.32 0.93 1.29
C ALA A 58 -0.02 0.21 1.70
N VAL A 59 1.12 0.91 1.70
CA VAL A 59 2.42 0.35 2.09
C VAL A 59 2.40 -0.09 3.56
N HIS A 60 1.90 0.74 4.46
CA HIS A 60 1.75 0.36 5.87
C HIS A 60 0.82 -0.85 6.04
N SER A 61 -0.32 -0.85 5.35
CA SER A 61 -1.25 -1.97 5.40
C SER A 61 -0.61 -3.28 4.94
N ILE A 62 0.14 -3.26 3.83
CA ILE A 62 0.83 -4.44 3.31
C ILE A 62 1.95 -4.88 4.27
N TYR A 63 2.78 -3.95 4.74
CA TYR A 63 3.88 -4.23 5.65
C TYR A 63 3.41 -4.86 6.96
N ILE A 64 2.37 -4.32 7.59
CA ILE A 64 1.76 -4.86 8.80
C ILE A 64 1.13 -6.24 8.54
N THR A 65 0.42 -6.39 7.42
CA THR A 65 -0.21 -7.69 7.07
C THR A 65 0.84 -8.76 6.84
N PHE A 66 1.92 -8.43 6.13
CA PHE A 66 3.04 -9.32 5.92
C PHE A 66 3.69 -9.72 7.26
N GLY A 67 3.97 -8.76 8.14
CA GLY A 67 4.57 -9.05 9.45
C GLY A 67 3.71 -9.91 10.39
N PHE A 68 2.38 -9.88 10.24
CA PHE A 68 1.47 -10.72 11.02
C PHE A 68 1.24 -12.13 10.45
N TYR A 69 1.46 -12.30 9.14
CA TYR A 69 1.08 -13.53 8.43
C TYR A 69 2.15 -13.90 7.41
N THR A 70 3.43 -13.83 7.80
CA THR A 70 4.57 -14.01 6.88
C THR A 70 4.46 -15.34 6.12
N ASP A 71 4.06 -16.41 6.81
CA ASP A 71 4.00 -17.76 6.25
C ASP A 71 2.78 -17.98 5.35
N GLU A 72 1.71 -17.20 5.54
CA GLU A 72 0.45 -17.28 4.79
C GLU A 72 0.30 -16.20 3.73
N PHE A 73 1.17 -15.18 3.71
CA PHE A 73 1.08 -14.07 2.77
C PHE A 73 1.46 -14.55 1.35
N ARG A 74 0.45 -14.79 0.51
CA ARG A 74 0.61 -15.23 -0.88
C ARG A 74 0.42 -14.08 -1.87
N TYR A 75 1.38 -13.93 -2.77
CA TYR A 75 1.35 -12.95 -3.85
C TYR A 75 2.10 -13.46 -5.09
N ASP A 76 1.80 -12.84 -6.23
CA ASP A 76 2.58 -13.02 -7.47
C ASP A 76 3.61 -11.88 -7.57
N PRO A 77 4.92 -12.18 -7.46
CA PRO A 77 5.97 -11.16 -7.48
C PRO A 77 6.06 -10.43 -8.81
N LYS A 78 5.85 -11.12 -9.94
CA LYS A 78 5.92 -10.51 -11.28
C LYS A 78 4.77 -9.55 -11.49
N ARG A 79 3.55 -9.98 -11.15
CA ARG A 79 2.34 -9.16 -11.33
C ARG A 79 2.38 -7.91 -10.46
N LEU A 80 2.72 -8.06 -9.18
CA LEU A 80 2.73 -6.92 -8.27
C LEU A 80 3.96 -6.01 -8.51
N GLY A 81 5.09 -6.55 -8.97
CA GLY A 81 6.22 -5.72 -9.42
C GLY A 81 5.85 -4.86 -10.62
N ARG A 82 5.07 -5.40 -11.56
CA ARG A 82 4.51 -4.62 -12.68
C ARG A 82 3.53 -3.54 -12.21
N LEU A 83 2.65 -3.85 -11.26
CA LEU A 83 1.70 -2.87 -10.71
C LEU A 83 2.39 -1.75 -9.93
N TRP A 84 3.47 -2.08 -9.20
CA TRP A 84 4.24 -1.11 -8.42
C TRP A 84 5.24 -0.32 -9.29
N GLY A 85 5.64 -0.86 -10.43
CA GLY A 85 6.63 -0.27 -11.34
C GLY A 85 8.08 -0.66 -11.06
N ASN A 86 8.34 -1.35 -9.94
CA ASN A 86 9.63 -1.95 -9.58
C ASN A 86 9.44 -3.00 -8.47
N ASP A 87 10.54 -3.56 -7.95
CA ASP A 87 10.53 -4.58 -6.91
C ASP A 87 10.80 -4.03 -5.49
N HIS A 88 10.90 -2.71 -5.29
CA HIS A 88 11.34 -2.12 -4.02
C HIS A 88 10.44 -2.48 -2.84
N LEU A 89 9.12 -2.46 -3.03
CA LEU A 89 8.17 -2.85 -1.99
C LEU A 89 8.43 -4.29 -1.51
N PHE A 90 8.71 -5.20 -2.44
CA PHE A 90 9.01 -6.59 -2.09
C PHE A 90 10.36 -6.78 -1.45
N ARG A 91 11.36 -6.08 -1.98
CA ARG A 91 12.67 -6.07 -1.37
C ARG A 91 12.60 -5.53 0.05
N LEU A 92 11.71 -4.58 0.34
CA LEU A 92 11.44 -4.12 1.71
C LEU A 92 10.87 -5.26 2.56
N LEU A 93 9.78 -5.90 2.10
CA LEU A 93 9.11 -6.98 2.84
C LEU A 93 10.05 -8.15 3.15
N ASN A 94 10.94 -8.49 2.22
CA ASN A 94 11.89 -9.60 2.37
C ASN A 94 13.27 -9.18 2.93
N GLY A 95 13.46 -7.93 3.38
CA GLY A 95 14.74 -7.46 3.94
C GLY A 95 15.90 -7.33 2.93
N GLN A 96 15.59 -7.31 1.64
CA GLN A 96 16.52 -7.22 0.50
C GLN A 96 16.67 -5.80 -0.06
N LEU A 97 15.86 -4.83 0.41
CA LEU A 97 15.95 -3.45 -0.02
C LEU A 97 17.22 -2.82 0.58
N ARG A 98 17.96 -2.11 -0.26
CA ARG A 98 19.21 -1.45 0.09
C ARG A 98 19.09 0.03 -0.26
N SER A 99 19.58 0.88 0.63
CA SER A 99 19.79 2.30 0.36
C SER A 99 20.98 2.51 -0.59
N GLU A 100 21.15 3.73 -1.09
CA GLU A 100 22.29 4.13 -1.94
C GLU A 100 23.64 3.79 -1.29
N ASN A 101 23.74 3.89 0.04
CA ASN A 101 24.95 3.58 0.81
C ASN A 101 25.08 2.09 1.16
N GLY A 102 24.30 1.21 0.53
CA GLY A 102 24.33 -0.24 0.76
C GLY A 102 23.68 -0.72 2.07
N LYS A 103 23.16 0.17 2.93
CA LYS A 103 22.47 -0.23 4.18
C LYS A 103 21.10 -0.82 3.91
N VAL A 104 20.72 -1.86 4.66
CA VAL A 104 19.40 -2.50 4.57
C VAL A 104 18.30 -1.54 5.01
N VAL A 105 17.26 -1.38 4.19
CA VAL A 105 16.05 -0.66 4.57
C VAL A 105 15.08 -1.64 5.24
N LYS A 106 14.78 -1.40 6.52
CA LYS A 106 13.96 -2.32 7.34
C LYS A 106 12.52 -1.85 7.56
N VAL A 107 12.24 -0.57 7.33
CA VAL A 107 10.96 0.08 7.67
C VAL A 107 10.43 0.89 6.50
N PRO A 108 9.09 1.09 6.40
CA PRO A 108 8.45 1.86 5.32
C PRO A 108 9.02 3.25 5.08
N ALA A 109 9.47 3.95 6.14
CA ALA A 109 10.05 5.29 6.02
C ALA A 109 11.22 5.38 5.00
N GLY A 110 12.04 4.34 4.90
CA GLY A 110 13.12 4.32 3.91
C GLY A 110 12.62 4.12 2.48
N LEU A 111 11.54 3.37 2.27
CA LEU A 111 10.87 3.26 0.97
C LEU A 111 10.24 4.59 0.57
N PHE A 112 9.59 5.30 1.52
CA PHE A 112 9.00 6.61 1.25
C PHE A 112 10.04 7.67 0.89
N LYS A 113 11.25 7.60 1.44
CA LYS A 113 12.35 8.48 1.02
C LYS A 113 12.70 8.29 -0.46
N LEU A 114 12.71 7.05 -0.95
CA LEU A 114 12.95 6.76 -2.38
C LEU A 114 11.82 7.32 -3.25
N LEU A 115 10.56 7.08 -2.86
CA LEU A 115 9.39 7.58 -3.59
C LEU A 115 9.31 9.11 -3.62
N LYS A 116 9.73 9.78 -2.54
CA LYS A 116 9.76 11.23 -2.45
C LYS A 116 10.68 11.84 -3.51
N ASN A 117 11.87 11.25 -3.70
CA ASN A 117 12.81 11.71 -4.73
C ASN A 117 12.21 11.59 -6.15
N ASP A 118 11.51 10.47 -6.43
CA ASP A 118 10.85 10.26 -7.72
C ASP A 118 9.69 11.23 -7.92
N TRP A 119 8.91 11.49 -6.87
CA TRP A 119 7.81 12.46 -6.88
C TRP A 119 8.30 13.90 -7.14
N GLU A 120 9.39 14.31 -6.49
CA GLU A 120 9.99 15.65 -6.70
C GLU A 120 10.46 15.81 -8.14
N LYS A 121 11.16 14.81 -8.69
CA LYS A 121 11.59 14.79 -10.09
C LYS A 121 10.41 14.85 -11.05
N PHE A 122 9.40 14.03 -10.81
CA PHE A 122 8.20 13.99 -11.66
C PHE A 122 7.49 15.35 -11.66
N THR A 123 7.35 15.98 -10.49
CA THR A 123 6.67 17.28 -10.36
C THR A 123 7.35 18.36 -11.21
N ILE A 124 8.69 18.40 -11.22
CA ILE A 124 9.46 19.33 -12.05
C ILE A 124 9.28 19.00 -13.54
N GLN A 125 9.37 17.72 -13.90
CA GLN A 125 9.26 17.27 -15.30
C GLN A 125 7.86 17.46 -15.88
N SER A 126 6.82 17.33 -15.06
CA SER A 126 5.44 17.48 -15.50
C SER A 126 4.99 18.94 -15.59
N ALA A 127 5.66 19.86 -14.90
CA ALA A 127 5.26 21.28 -14.82
C ALA A 127 5.06 21.96 -16.19
N PRO A 128 5.93 21.75 -17.22
CA PRO A 128 5.73 22.34 -18.55
C PRO A 128 4.48 21.83 -19.29
N TYR A 129 3.90 20.72 -18.82
CA TYR A 129 2.76 20.06 -19.46
C TYR A 129 1.43 20.32 -18.73
N TYR A 130 1.39 21.22 -17.75
CA TYR A 130 0.17 21.57 -17.05
C TYR A 130 -0.75 22.43 -17.91
N LEU A 131 -1.97 21.94 -18.13
CA LEU A 131 -3.03 22.66 -18.84
C LEU A 131 -3.93 23.47 -17.88
N TYR A 132 -3.79 23.23 -16.58
CA TYR A 132 -4.58 23.84 -15.52
C TYR A 132 -3.64 24.24 -14.37
N GLN A 133 -3.99 25.33 -13.68
CA GLN A 133 -3.30 25.82 -12.49
C GLN A 133 -3.94 25.25 -11.22
#